data_AF-C1FGI5-F1
#
_entry.id   AF-C1FGI5-F1
#
_cell.length_a   1.000
_cell.length_b   1.000
_cell.length_c   1.000
_cell.angle_alpha   90.00
_cell.angle_beta   90.00
_cell.angle_gamma   90.00
#
_symmetry.space_group_name_H-M   'P 1'
#
loop_
_entity.id
_entity.type
_entity.pdbx_description
1 polymer ?
#
loop_
_entity_poly.entity_id
_entity_poly.type
_entity_poly.pdbx_seq_one_letter_code
_entity_poly.pdbx_strand_id
1 'polypeptide(L)'
;MQASIPPSMHDALRAHFGVSLELCASPLNARYRRFCSAYLDVDEVFGSFGDCLKFEPDAGSFEVNPPFDPVFMGAVCGHMERLLANASGAMSFAVIVP
;
A
#
# COMPACT_ATOMS: atom_id res chain seq x y z
N MET A 1 15.40 3.01 1.51
CA MET A 1 15.13 4.28 0.78
C MET A 1 14.27 3.93 -0.43
N GLN A 2 13.25 4.72 -0.76
CA GLN A 2 12.35 4.49 -1.90
C GLN A 2 11.95 5.81 -2.56
N ALA A 3 11.42 5.74 -3.78
CA ALA A 3 10.80 6.85 -4.49
C ALA A 3 9.35 6.51 -4.83
N SER A 4 8.48 7.52 -4.92
CA SER A 4 7.11 7.32 -5.43
C SER A 4 7.15 6.87 -6.88
N ILE A 5 6.16 6.07 -7.30
CA ILE A 5 5.98 5.78 -8.72
C ILE A 5 5.52 7.05 -9.48
N PRO A 6 5.70 7.11 -10.81
CA PRO A 6 5.28 8.27 -11.59
C PRO A 6 3.76 8.51 -11.50
N PRO A 7 3.27 9.77 -11.53
CA PRO A 7 1.84 10.08 -11.49
C PRO A 7 1.02 9.36 -12.56
N SER A 8 1.56 9.21 -13.77
CA SER A 8 0.92 8.49 -14.87
C SER A 8 0.71 7.01 -14.57
N MET A 9 1.60 6.39 -13.78
CA MET A 9 1.45 5.01 -13.34
C MET A 9 0.34 4.89 -12.30
N HIS A 10 0.28 5.80 -11.32
CA HIS A 10 -0.86 5.84 -10.39
C HIS A 10 -2.20 6.01 -11.14
N ASP A 11 -2.24 6.91 -12.14
CA ASP A 11 -3.44 7.16 -12.92
C ASP A 11 -3.88 5.91 -13.70
N ALA A 12 -2.93 5.18 -14.30
CA ALA A 12 -3.20 3.91 -14.97
C ALA A 12 -3.68 2.82 -14.00
N LEU A 13 -3.01 2.67 -12.84
CA LEU A 13 -3.41 1.71 -11.80
C LEU A 13 -4.84 1.97 -11.31
N ARG A 14 -5.17 3.25 -11.09
CA ARG A 14 -6.52 3.64 -10.69
C ARG A 14 -7.56 3.38 -11.79
N ALA A 15 -7.27 3.78 -13.02
CA ALA A 15 -8.22 3.71 -14.14
C ALA A 15 -8.50 2.27 -14.58
N HIS A 16 -7.48 1.40 -14.58
CA HIS A 16 -7.59 0.05 -15.14
C HIS A 16 -7.76 -1.05 -14.10
N PHE A 17 -7.27 -0.84 -12.87
CA PHE A 17 -7.28 -1.86 -11.81
C PHE A 17 -8.00 -1.40 -10.53
N GLY A 18 -8.58 -0.20 -10.53
CA GLY A 18 -9.33 0.33 -9.39
C GLY A 18 -8.48 0.56 -8.13
N VAL A 19 -7.15 0.66 -8.28
CA VAL A 19 -6.25 0.91 -7.15
C VAL A 19 -6.64 2.23 -6.47
N SER A 20 -6.73 2.21 -5.14
CA SER A 20 -7.24 3.36 -4.38
C SER A 20 -6.51 3.66 -3.07
N LEU A 21 -5.47 2.89 -2.74
CA LEU A 21 -4.70 3.03 -1.51
C LEU A 21 -3.27 2.53 -1.72
N GLU A 22 -2.30 3.27 -1.19
CA GLU A 22 -0.88 2.91 -1.16
C GLU A 22 -0.53 2.26 0.19
N LEU A 23 0.04 1.06 0.20
CA LEU A 23 0.43 0.38 1.44
C LEU A 23 1.76 0.91 2.01
N CYS A 24 2.59 1.59 1.22
CA CYS A 24 3.91 2.04 1.67
C CYS A 24 4.13 3.50 1.27
N ALA A 25 3.50 4.43 1.97
CA ALA A 25 3.60 5.86 1.69
C ALA A 25 3.80 6.71 2.97
N SER A 26 3.68 8.02 2.80
CA SER A 26 3.74 9.05 3.82
C SER A 26 2.86 10.22 3.38
N PRO A 27 2.49 11.14 4.29
CA PRO A 27 1.74 12.34 3.92
C PRO A 27 2.42 13.19 2.82
N LEU A 28 3.74 13.08 2.67
CA LEU A 28 4.53 13.88 1.73
C LEU A 28 4.58 13.30 0.32
N ASN A 29 4.31 12.01 0.14
CA ASN A 29 4.45 11.33 -1.15
C ASN A 29 3.21 10.55 -1.61
N ALA A 30 2.19 10.38 -0.76
CA ALA A 30 0.98 9.67 -1.13
C ALA A 30 0.25 10.37 -2.28
N ARG A 31 -0.19 9.58 -3.27
CA ARG A 31 -1.09 10.03 -4.34
C ARG A 31 -2.54 10.00 -3.89
N TYR A 32 -2.93 9.01 -3.09
CA TYR A 32 -4.28 8.85 -2.59
C TYR A 32 -4.46 9.52 -1.23
N ARG A 33 -5.70 9.90 -0.89
CA ARG A 33 -6.04 10.40 0.45
C ARG A 33 -5.97 9.33 1.55
N ARG A 34 -5.83 8.08 1.16
CA ARG A 34 -5.82 6.91 2.04
C ARG A 34 -4.56 6.14 1.74
N PHE A 35 -3.75 5.90 2.75
CA PHE A 35 -2.48 5.20 2.63
C PHE A 35 -2.12 4.54 3.96
N CYS A 36 -1.17 3.62 3.95
CA CYS A 36 -0.47 3.16 5.15
C CYS A 36 0.89 3.89 5.25
N SER A 37 1.34 4.15 6.48
CA SER A 37 2.61 4.82 6.75
C SER A 37 3.25 4.33 8.05
N ALA A 38 4.51 4.69 8.28
CA ALA A 38 5.29 4.19 9.41
C ALA A 38 4.86 4.78 10.77
N TYR A 39 4.31 6.00 10.81
CA TYR A 39 4.08 6.75 12.05
C TYR A 39 2.63 7.19 12.18
N LEU A 40 1.76 6.29 12.64
CA LEU A 40 0.32 6.55 12.76
C LEU A 40 0.02 7.78 13.64
N ASP A 41 0.75 7.94 14.74
CA ASP A 41 0.56 9.01 15.72
C ASP A 41 0.65 10.43 15.13
N VAL A 42 1.43 10.61 14.08
CA VAL A 42 1.57 11.89 13.37
C VAL A 42 0.89 11.90 12.00
N ASP A 43 0.77 10.75 11.34
CA ASP A 43 0.28 10.67 9.96
C ASP A 43 -1.24 10.45 9.85
N GLU A 44 -1.91 10.01 10.94
CA GLU A 44 -3.36 9.73 10.94
C GLU A 44 -4.17 10.95 10.48
N VAL A 45 -3.80 12.14 10.96
CA VAL A 45 -4.48 13.40 10.61
C VAL A 45 -4.39 13.76 9.12
N PHE A 46 -3.46 13.14 8.39
CA PHE A 46 -3.28 13.31 6.95
C PHE A 46 -3.89 12.15 6.13
N GLY A 47 -4.48 11.14 6.77
CA GLY A 47 -5.18 10.03 6.11
C GLY A 47 -4.46 8.68 6.18
N SER A 48 -3.47 8.52 7.06
CA SER A 48 -2.80 7.24 7.27
C SER A 48 -3.68 6.24 8.03
N PHE A 49 -3.64 4.97 7.61
CA PHE A 49 -4.12 3.81 8.36
C PHE A 49 -3.03 3.16 9.23
N GLY A 50 -1.84 3.76 9.27
CA GLY A 50 -0.71 3.28 10.07
C GLY A 50 0.06 2.17 9.39
N ASP A 51 0.64 1.29 10.20
CA ASP A 51 1.54 0.23 9.76
C ASP A 51 0.82 -0.75 8.80
N CYS A 52 1.36 -0.90 7.59
CA CYS A 52 0.79 -1.78 6.57
C CYS A 52 0.71 -3.24 7.00
N LEU A 53 1.61 -3.71 7.88
CA LEU A 53 1.59 -5.07 8.42
C LEU A 53 0.49 -5.29 9.46
N LYS A 54 -0.20 -4.22 9.89
CA LYS A 54 -1.35 -4.25 10.80
C LYS A 54 -2.65 -3.86 10.10
N PHE A 55 -2.58 -3.47 8.83
CA PHE A 55 -3.74 -3.13 8.03
C PHE A 55 -4.43 -4.40 7.52
N GLU A 56 -5.70 -4.58 7.91
CA GLU A 56 -6.49 -5.81 7.68
C GLU A 56 -7.74 -5.51 6.81
N PRO A 57 -7.59 -5.25 5.50
CA PRO A 57 -8.72 -5.05 4.62
C PRO A 57 -9.40 -6.38 4.26
N ASP A 58 -10.73 -6.40 4.20
CA ASP A 58 -11.50 -7.56 3.74
C ASP A 58 -11.62 -7.65 2.20
N ALA A 59 -11.41 -6.52 1.53
CA ALA A 59 -11.48 -6.35 0.07
C ALA A 59 -10.75 -5.06 -0.35
N GLY A 60 -10.38 -4.95 -1.62
CA GLY A 60 -9.83 -3.73 -2.21
C GLY A 60 -8.71 -3.96 -3.22
N SER A 61 -8.28 -2.88 -3.86
CA SER A 61 -7.16 -2.87 -4.81
C SER A 61 -6.11 -1.87 -4.34
N PHE A 62 -4.89 -2.35 -4.16
CA PHE A 62 -3.82 -1.66 -3.44
C PHE A 62 -2.55 -1.55 -4.29
N GLU A 63 -1.84 -0.44 -4.15
CA GLU A 63 -0.48 -0.26 -4.64
C GLU A 63 0.51 -0.57 -3.51
N VAL A 64 1.60 -1.25 -3.85
CA VAL A 64 2.64 -1.65 -2.89
C VAL A 64 4.01 -1.40 -3.50
N ASN A 65 4.63 -0.30 -3.11
CA ASN A 65 6.03 0.03 -3.43
C ASN A 65 6.82 0.12 -2.12
N PRO A 66 7.29 -1.03 -1.58
CA PRO A 66 7.94 -1.08 -0.27
C PRO A 66 9.37 -0.54 -0.34
N PRO A 67 9.94 -0.11 0.80
CA PRO A 67 11.33 0.33 0.84
C PRO A 67 12.26 -0.85 0.56
N PHE A 68 13.43 -0.57 -0.02
CA PHE A 68 14.45 -1.58 -0.30
C PHE A 68 15.13 -2.08 0.98
N ASP A 69 14.37 -2.84 1.76
CA ASP A 69 14.77 -3.58 2.94
C ASP A 69 14.23 -5.01 2.78
N PRO A 70 15.10 -6.02 2.52
CA PRO A 70 14.65 -7.38 2.21
C PRO A 70 13.80 -8.03 3.31
N VAL A 71 14.07 -7.69 4.58
CA VAL A 71 13.33 -8.23 5.72
C VAL A 71 11.91 -7.69 5.72
N PHE A 72 11.74 -6.38 5.55
CA PHE A 72 10.44 -5.74 5.43
C PHE A 72 9.68 -6.19 4.19
N MET A 73 10.34 -6.28 3.04
CA MET A 73 9.71 -6.78 1.80
C MET A 73 9.18 -8.21 1.97
N GLY A 74 9.94 -9.09 2.63
CA GLY A 74 9.49 -10.45 2.96
C GLY A 74 8.27 -10.46 3.88
N ALA A 75 8.24 -9.59 4.89
CA ALA A 75 7.10 -9.45 5.79
C ALA A 75 5.85 -8.94 5.05
N VAL A 76 5.98 -7.95 4.18
CA VAL A 76 4.87 -7.41 3.36
C VAL A 76 4.35 -8.50 2.40
N CYS A 77 5.24 -9.30 1.80
CA CYS A 77 4.84 -10.43 0.96
C CYS A 77 3.99 -11.45 1.72
N GLY A 78 4.47 -11.91 2.89
CA GLY A 78 3.72 -12.85 3.72
C GLY A 78 2.39 -12.27 4.23
N HIS A 79 2.34 -10.96 4.52
CA HIS A 79 1.12 -10.27 4.90
C HIS A 79 0.10 -10.24 3.75
N MET A 80 0.53 -9.88 2.53
CA MET A 80 -0.33 -9.89 1.35
C MET A 80 -0.86 -11.30 1.03
N GLU A 81 -0.02 -12.34 1.12
CA GLU A 81 -0.46 -13.73 0.93
C GLU A 81 -1.53 -14.13 1.95
N ARG A 82 -1.36 -13.76 3.22
CA ARG A 82 -2.35 -14.01 4.27
C ARG A 82 -3.65 -13.25 4.01
N LEU A 83 -3.59 -11.99 3.57
CA LEU A 83 -4.77 -11.20 3.24
C LEU A 83 -5.53 -11.83 2.06
N LEU A 84 -4.83 -12.20 0.97
CA LEU A 84 -5.43 -12.86 -0.19
C LEU A 84 -6.11 -14.19 0.19
N ALA A 85 -5.48 -14.99 1.05
CA ALA A 85 -6.02 -16.28 1.48
C ALA A 85 -7.28 -16.17 2.34
N ASN A 86 -7.46 -15.05 3.05
CA ASN A 86 -8.57 -14.83 4.00
C ASN A 86 -9.59 -13.79 3.52
N ALA A 87 -9.38 -13.18 2.35
CA ALA A 87 -10.24 -12.14 1.81
C ALA A 87 -11.69 -12.63 1.64
N SER A 88 -12.64 -11.86 2.14
CA SER A 88 -14.08 -12.13 1.95
C SER A 88 -14.65 -11.43 0.71
N GLY A 89 -13.91 -10.50 0.11
CA GLY A 89 -14.25 -9.84 -1.15
C GLY A 89 -13.10 -9.81 -2.16
N ALA A 90 -13.33 -9.12 -3.28
CA ALA A 90 -12.32 -8.98 -4.33
C ALA A 90 -11.08 -8.24 -3.80
N MET A 91 -9.91 -8.84 -3.95
CA MET A 91 -8.65 -8.31 -3.42
C MET A 91 -7.53 -8.40 -4.47
N SER A 92 -6.76 -7.32 -4.62
CA SER A 92 -5.58 -7.28 -5.50
C SER A 92 -4.48 -6.35 -5.00
N PHE A 93 -3.23 -6.70 -5.28
CA PHE A 93 -2.04 -5.91 -4.96
C PHE A 93 -1.20 -5.69 -6.23
N ALA A 94 -0.94 -4.43 -6.58
CA ALA A 94 0.00 -4.05 -7.61
C ALA A 94 1.36 -3.77 -6.96
N VAL A 95 2.26 -4.74 -7.01
CA VAL A 95 3.55 -4.69 -6.32
C VAL A 95 4.64 -4.16 -7.25
N ILE A 96 5.34 -3.12 -6.83
CA ILE A 96 6.43 -2.47 -7.55
C ILE A 96 7.73 -2.70 -6.79
N VAL A 97 8.67 -3.42 -7.41
CA VAL A 97 10.01 -3.73 -6.90
C VAL A 97 11.06 -3.38 -7.98
N PRO A 98 12.33 -3.13 -7.62
CA PRO A 98 13.41 -2.90 -8.59
C PRO A 98 13.71 -4.12 -9.45
#